data_AF-A0A9X1Z257-F1
#
_entry.id   AF-A0A9X1Z257-F1
#
_cell.length_a   1.000
_cell.length_b   1.000
_cell.length_c   1.000
_cell.angle_alpha   90.00
_cell.angle_beta   90.00
_cell.angle_gamma   90.00
#
_symmetry.space_group_name_H-M   'P 1'
#
loop_
_entity.id
_entity.type
_entity.pdbx_description
1 polymer ?
#
loop_
_entity_poly.entity_id
_entity_poly.type
_entity_poly.pdbx_seq_one_letter_code
_entity_poly.pdbx_strand_id
1 'polypeptide(L)'
;MISRGVIIKVYCTIIVVLLFTLTGCKSTPTPAKPINTTPAELSHFPTDALTQGANIIDTQLSLADRNLYLANSGNIKMLSTDQCQLEISAHRGDFRQPESSANAIASALNDNFNSVEIDVMLLKDGTWVNHHDSQTGRATVYYTGERFKLNRMSFKEFSNLKLRDKHSNNLLNQRPIAAVEAFKTFAAYRHNNQQLNVEIKSDTNGQKLVELDNMLRRYIGLGGFYYSSTNQEVLYKLRGINPSVYLGFIQGGHPTSVEKLAADLRKGVKNDAYYLDNQNNLELAGRYGTKRYRSRYKDYTSKSSLSALHRKLGNNSGIHLDIRSFMQHSNVKHDAHQLGMKVYTYSLNGSEYHQSQLVKLSPSTLPDGAIVDATPYNICQRLFNAAIPAKQYQAISPVGRYITSLPQDADFDRFNEMRGYQHEGYYLSLNAGLKAINSAPVAPVANNIPTPLLEHGFPTITDEKIDNDTGETIILRLPTRSQ
;
A
#
# COMPACT_ATOMS: atom_id res chain seq x y z
N MET A 1 -18.92 16.11 87.67
CA MET A 1 -17.55 16.18 87.11
C MET A 1 -17.17 14.80 86.58
N ILE A 2 -17.32 14.57 85.28
CA ILE A 2 -16.71 13.42 84.59
C ILE A 2 -15.76 14.04 83.56
N SER A 3 -14.50 13.64 83.66
CA SER A 3 -13.36 14.29 83.02
C SER A 3 -13.41 14.21 81.49
N ARG A 4 -13.22 15.37 80.84
CA ARG A 4 -13.02 15.55 79.39
C ARG A 4 -11.87 14.69 78.80
N GLY A 5 -11.04 14.07 79.64
CA GLY A 5 -9.95 13.18 79.21
C GLY A 5 -10.38 11.77 78.77
N VAL A 6 -11.58 11.30 79.10
CA VAL A 6 -12.02 9.94 78.76
C VAL A 6 -12.64 9.85 77.37
N ILE A 7 -13.30 10.92 76.89
CA ILE A 7 -13.97 10.93 75.59
C ILE A 7 -12.96 10.93 74.43
N ILE A 8 -11.83 11.65 74.57
CA ILE A 8 -10.80 11.73 73.51
C ILE A 8 -10.06 10.40 73.32
N LYS A 9 -9.86 9.62 74.39
CA LYS A 9 -9.19 8.31 74.30
C LYS A 9 -10.06 7.26 73.58
N VAL A 10 -11.38 7.31 73.75
CA VAL A 10 -12.29 6.36 73.06
C VAL A 10 -12.37 6.65 71.56
N TYR A 11 -12.42 7.92 71.16
CA TYR A 11 -12.44 8.29 69.73
C TYR A 11 -11.11 8.02 69.01
N CYS A 12 -9.95 8.26 69.65
CA CYS A 12 -8.66 7.91 69.05
C CYS A 12 -8.49 6.39 68.90
N THR A 13 -9.00 5.59 69.83
CA THR A 13 -8.88 4.11 69.74
C THR A 13 -9.78 3.54 68.64
N ILE A 14 -10.99 4.10 68.45
CA ILE A 14 -11.89 3.67 67.37
C ILE A 14 -11.34 4.06 65.98
N ILE A 15 -10.73 5.23 65.84
CA ILE A 15 -10.12 5.66 64.56
C ILE A 15 -8.87 4.84 64.22
N VAL A 16 -8.04 4.47 65.20
CA VAL A 16 -6.87 3.61 64.97
C VAL A 16 -7.29 2.18 64.59
N VAL A 17 -8.34 1.63 65.22
CA VAL A 17 -8.87 0.31 64.85
C VAL A 17 -9.51 0.31 63.45
N LEU A 18 -10.22 1.39 63.06
CA LEU A 18 -10.75 1.52 61.69
C LEU A 18 -9.65 1.69 60.63
N LEU A 19 -8.54 2.35 60.96
CA LEU A 19 -7.39 2.51 60.06
C LEU A 19 -6.61 1.20 59.87
N PHE A 20 -6.57 0.31 60.87
CA PHE A 20 -5.96 -1.02 60.73
C PHE A 20 -6.85 -2.05 60.03
N THR A 21 -8.16 -1.84 59.93
CA THR A 21 -9.05 -2.72 59.14
C THR A 21 -9.08 -2.41 57.64
N LEU A 22 -8.47 -1.30 57.19
CA LEU A 22 -8.43 -0.92 55.77
C LEU A 22 -7.10 -1.27 55.06
N THR A 23 -6.09 -1.78 55.78
CA THR A 23 -4.82 -2.24 55.19
C THR A 23 -4.81 -3.72 54.81
N GLY A 24 -5.98 -4.37 54.84
CA GLY A 24 -6.18 -5.79 54.54
C GLY A 24 -6.64 -6.11 53.11
N CYS A 25 -6.53 -5.19 52.15
CA CYS A 25 -6.65 -5.58 50.75
C CYS A 25 -5.35 -6.26 50.33
N LYS A 26 -5.34 -7.61 50.41
CA LYS A 26 -4.39 -8.43 49.67
C LYS A 26 -4.30 -7.85 48.27
N SER A 27 -3.11 -7.43 47.87
CA SER A 27 -2.79 -7.08 46.50
C SER A 27 -3.35 -8.19 45.63
N THR A 28 -4.40 -7.90 44.86
CA THR A 28 -4.86 -8.82 43.83
C THR A 28 -3.60 -9.17 43.02
N PRO A 29 -3.22 -10.45 42.88
CA PRO A 29 -2.13 -10.79 42.00
C PRO A 29 -2.46 -10.14 40.67
N THR A 30 -1.58 -9.24 40.21
CA THR A 30 -1.69 -8.71 38.85
C THR A 30 -1.91 -9.93 37.97
N PRO A 31 -3.03 -10.03 37.21
CA PRO A 31 -3.25 -11.18 36.35
C PRO A 31 -1.98 -11.34 35.54
N ALA A 32 -1.29 -12.48 35.72
CA ALA A 32 -0.08 -12.75 34.98
C ALA A 32 -0.45 -12.54 33.52
N LYS A 33 0.17 -11.53 32.88
CA LYS A 33 -0.05 -11.25 31.48
C LYS A 33 0.13 -12.59 30.77
N PRO A 34 -0.91 -13.15 30.10
CA PRO A 34 -0.84 -14.50 29.58
C PRO A 34 0.44 -14.60 28.77
N ILE A 35 1.29 -15.55 29.15
CA ILE A 35 2.50 -15.83 28.39
C ILE A 35 1.98 -16.33 27.05
N ASN A 36 2.04 -15.48 26.03
CA ASN A 36 1.68 -15.84 24.67
C ASN A 36 2.72 -16.88 24.19
N THR A 37 2.49 -18.14 24.53
CA THR A 37 3.29 -19.25 24.03
C THR A 37 2.85 -19.54 22.61
N THR A 38 3.74 -19.28 21.65
CA THR A 38 3.56 -19.73 20.27
C THR A 38 3.41 -21.25 20.25
N PRO A 39 2.33 -21.81 19.68
CA PRO A 39 2.20 -23.26 19.51
C PRO A 39 3.41 -23.84 18.77
N ALA A 40 3.82 -25.06 19.13
CA ALA A 40 5.02 -25.69 18.55
C ALA A 40 4.93 -25.83 17.03
N GLU A 41 3.71 -26.08 16.51
CA GLU A 41 3.40 -26.19 15.09
C GLU A 41 3.67 -24.89 14.33
N LEU A 42 3.61 -23.74 15.01
CA LEU A 42 3.77 -22.41 14.42
C LEU A 42 5.14 -21.78 14.75
N SER A 43 6.05 -22.50 15.39
CA SER A 43 7.34 -21.93 15.85
C SER A 43 8.26 -21.47 14.72
N HIS A 44 8.03 -21.96 13.49
CA HIS A 44 8.80 -21.62 12.29
C HIS A 44 8.16 -20.47 11.49
N PHE A 45 6.97 -20.00 11.88
CA PHE A 45 6.32 -18.88 11.21
C PHE A 45 7.01 -17.56 11.57
N PRO A 46 6.86 -16.53 10.72
CA PRO A 46 7.29 -15.18 11.05
C PRO A 46 6.74 -14.70 12.40
N THR A 47 7.51 -13.86 13.10
CA THR A 47 7.18 -13.41 14.48
C THR A 47 5.88 -12.61 14.57
N ASP A 48 5.41 -12.06 13.44
CA ASP A 48 4.16 -11.32 13.36
C ASP A 48 2.97 -12.20 12.94
N ALA A 49 3.14 -13.51 12.79
CA ALA A 49 2.04 -14.44 12.58
C ALA A 49 1.06 -14.44 13.75
N LEU A 50 -0.24 -14.54 13.44
CA LEU A 50 -1.28 -14.70 14.45
C LEU A 50 -1.19 -16.12 15.05
N THR A 51 -0.94 -16.22 16.35
CA THR A 51 -0.71 -17.51 17.04
C THR A 51 -1.82 -17.91 18.00
N GLN A 52 -2.84 -17.06 18.15
CA GLN A 52 -3.93 -17.23 19.09
C GLN A 52 -5.28 -17.14 18.37
N GLY A 53 -6.30 -17.82 18.90
CA GLY A 53 -7.66 -17.82 18.36
C GLY A 53 -8.18 -19.23 18.05
N ALA A 54 -9.49 -19.34 17.90
CA ALA A 54 -10.13 -20.61 17.56
C ALA A 54 -9.64 -21.11 16.19
N ASN A 55 -9.23 -22.38 16.11
CA ASN A 55 -8.73 -23.01 14.88
C ASN A 55 -7.50 -22.30 14.25
N ILE A 56 -6.74 -21.50 15.03
CA ILE A 56 -5.64 -20.71 14.47
C ILE A 56 -4.54 -21.59 13.87
N ILE A 57 -4.19 -22.70 14.52
CA ILE A 57 -3.20 -23.66 14.01
C ILE A 57 -3.66 -24.20 12.64
N ASP A 58 -4.90 -24.69 12.55
CA ASP A 58 -5.45 -25.22 11.30
C ASP A 58 -5.53 -24.17 10.19
N THR A 59 -5.90 -22.94 10.54
CA THR A 59 -5.94 -21.81 9.60
C THR A 59 -4.55 -21.49 9.06
N GLN A 60 -3.56 -21.38 9.94
CA GLN A 60 -2.19 -21.07 9.58
C GLN A 60 -1.56 -22.16 8.73
N LEU A 61 -1.73 -23.44 9.08
CA LEU A 61 -1.22 -24.56 8.29
C LEU A 61 -1.92 -24.68 6.93
N SER A 62 -3.22 -24.37 6.85
CA SER A 62 -3.95 -24.30 5.57
C SER A 62 -3.45 -23.19 4.65
N LEU A 63 -3.06 -22.04 5.22
CA LEU A 63 -2.42 -20.95 4.48
C LEU A 63 -0.98 -21.31 4.09
N ALA A 64 -0.23 -21.96 4.99
CA ALA A 64 1.16 -22.32 4.75
C ALA A 64 1.33 -23.36 3.63
N ASP A 65 0.34 -24.23 3.45
CA ASP A 65 0.25 -25.12 2.26
C ASP A 65 0.27 -24.35 0.93
N ARG A 66 -0.02 -23.05 0.96
CA ARG A 66 0.03 -22.11 -0.17
C ARG A 66 1.14 -21.07 -0.04
N ASN A 67 2.15 -21.28 0.80
CA ASN A 67 3.18 -20.27 1.09
C ASN A 67 2.59 -18.95 1.66
N LEU A 68 1.47 -19.03 2.40
CA LEU A 68 0.82 -17.88 3.02
C LEU A 68 0.73 -18.02 4.55
N TYR A 69 0.49 -16.93 5.26
CA TYR A 69 0.09 -16.94 6.66
C TYR A 69 -0.75 -15.71 7.01
N LEU A 70 -1.53 -15.82 8.08
CA LEU A 70 -2.31 -14.72 8.65
C LEU A 70 -1.46 -13.97 9.68
N ALA A 71 -1.25 -12.68 9.48
CA ALA A 71 -0.52 -11.84 10.41
C ALA A 71 -1.42 -11.30 11.54
N ASN A 72 -0.80 -10.82 12.62
CA ASN A 72 -1.49 -10.14 13.73
C ASN A 72 -2.21 -8.86 13.29
N SER A 73 -1.83 -8.27 12.15
CA SER A 73 -2.54 -7.15 11.53
C SER A 73 -3.88 -7.55 10.89
N GLY A 74 -4.13 -8.85 10.72
CA GLY A 74 -5.27 -9.38 9.96
C GLY A 74 -5.01 -9.52 8.46
N ASN A 75 -3.85 -9.08 7.96
CA ASN A 75 -3.44 -9.27 6.58
C ASN A 75 -2.97 -10.71 6.34
N ILE A 76 -3.20 -11.23 5.14
CA ILE A 76 -2.55 -12.45 4.67
C ILE A 76 -1.28 -12.07 3.91
N LYS A 77 -0.18 -12.72 4.27
CA LYS A 77 1.17 -12.43 3.76
C LYS A 77 1.82 -13.71 3.23
N MET A 78 2.87 -13.56 2.44
CA MET A 78 3.68 -14.69 1.99
C MET A 78 4.72 -15.11 3.04
N LEU A 79 4.88 -16.42 3.25
CA LEU A 79 5.92 -16.99 4.11
C LEU A 79 7.32 -16.77 3.52
N SER A 80 7.49 -16.94 2.21
CA SER A 80 8.70 -16.61 1.46
C SER A 80 8.36 -15.94 0.13
N THR A 81 9.10 -14.90 -0.24
CA THR A 81 9.03 -14.21 -1.54
C THR A 81 10.14 -14.64 -2.51
N ASP A 82 10.91 -15.69 -2.23
CA ASP A 82 12.12 -16.04 -2.99
C ASP A 82 11.87 -16.35 -4.48
N GLN A 83 10.70 -16.88 -4.80
CA GLN A 83 10.27 -17.14 -6.17
C GLN A 83 9.88 -15.87 -6.95
N CYS A 84 9.74 -14.74 -6.26
CA CYS A 84 9.33 -13.47 -6.83
C CYS A 84 10.56 -12.70 -7.31
N GLN A 85 10.99 -12.97 -8.54
CA GLN A 85 12.17 -12.36 -9.15
C GLN A 85 11.88 -10.94 -9.68
N LEU A 86 11.35 -10.08 -8.81
CA LEU A 86 11.02 -8.69 -9.08
C LEU A 86 11.09 -7.91 -7.76
N GLU A 87 11.82 -6.80 -7.71
CA GLU A 87 11.80 -5.93 -6.54
C GLU A 87 10.48 -5.14 -6.48
N ILE A 88 9.70 -5.33 -5.41
CA ILE A 88 8.40 -4.69 -5.22
C ILE A 88 8.56 -3.51 -4.26
N SER A 89 8.32 -2.31 -4.77
CA SER A 89 8.39 -1.06 -4.02
C SER A 89 6.98 -0.54 -3.71
N ALA A 90 6.68 -0.32 -2.43
CA ALA A 90 5.41 0.27 -2.01
C ALA A 90 5.39 1.76 -2.36
N HIS A 91 4.51 2.19 -3.28
CA HIS A 91 4.40 3.57 -3.71
C HIS A 91 3.78 4.44 -2.61
N ARG A 92 4.55 5.40 -2.06
CA ARG A 92 4.17 6.23 -0.91
C ARG A 92 3.81 5.44 0.36
N GLY A 93 4.33 4.23 0.49
CA GLY A 93 3.95 3.26 1.54
C GLY A 93 2.82 2.32 1.11
N ASP A 94 2.22 1.65 2.09
CA ASP A 94 1.12 0.71 1.86
C ASP A 94 -0.14 1.46 1.41
N PHE A 95 -0.66 1.10 0.23
CA PHE A 95 -1.80 1.76 -0.40
C PHE A 95 -3.10 1.67 0.40
N ARG A 96 -3.20 0.74 1.37
CA ARG A 96 -4.37 0.59 2.27
C ARG A 96 -4.35 1.60 3.42
N GLN A 97 -3.26 2.33 3.59
CA GLN A 97 -3.08 3.36 4.60
C GLN A 97 -3.05 4.75 3.93
N PRO A 98 -3.24 5.83 4.69
CA PRO A 98 -3.08 7.18 4.14
C PRO A 98 -1.67 7.36 3.58
N GLU A 99 -1.57 7.71 2.31
CA GLU A 99 -0.27 7.81 1.61
C GLU A 99 0.70 8.76 2.33
N SER A 100 2.01 8.49 2.22
CA SER A 100 3.07 9.30 2.84
C SER A 100 2.97 9.43 4.38
N SER A 101 2.17 8.60 5.05
CA SER A 101 2.06 8.56 6.50
C SER A 101 3.05 7.58 7.15
N ALA A 102 3.26 7.73 8.46
CA ALA A 102 4.07 6.77 9.22
C ALA A 102 3.45 5.37 9.19
N ASN A 103 2.12 5.27 9.25
CA ASN A 103 1.41 3.99 9.19
C ASN A 103 1.57 3.32 7.83
N ALA A 104 1.54 4.08 6.73
CA ALA A 104 1.78 3.52 5.40
C ALA A 104 3.20 2.94 5.27
N ILE A 105 4.22 3.63 5.81
CA ILE A 105 5.61 3.13 5.81
C ILE A 105 5.73 1.87 6.67
N ALA A 106 5.23 1.90 7.90
CA ALA A 106 5.30 0.76 8.81
C ALA A 106 4.54 -0.45 8.27
N SER A 107 3.34 -0.24 7.73
CA SER A 107 2.51 -1.29 7.14
C SER A 107 3.21 -1.94 5.93
N ALA A 108 3.83 -1.16 5.04
CA ALA A 108 4.57 -1.71 3.91
C ALA A 108 5.80 -2.52 4.33
N LEU A 109 6.52 -2.06 5.35
CA LEU A 109 7.67 -2.83 5.87
C LEU A 109 7.23 -4.14 6.50
N ASN A 110 6.17 -4.08 7.31
CA ASN A 110 5.56 -5.27 7.88
C ASN A 110 5.08 -6.21 6.76
N ASP A 111 4.49 -5.71 5.69
CA ASP A 111 4.00 -6.52 4.56
C ASP A 111 5.11 -7.05 3.61
N ASN A 112 6.38 -6.98 4.02
CA ASN A 112 7.54 -7.55 3.33
C ASN A 112 7.80 -6.97 1.93
N PHE A 113 7.44 -5.71 1.68
CA PHE A 113 7.90 -5.02 0.47
C PHE A 113 9.44 -4.95 0.45
N ASN A 114 10.06 -5.07 -0.73
CA ASN A 114 11.51 -4.94 -0.87
C ASN A 114 11.96 -3.50 -0.61
N SER A 115 11.14 -2.54 -1.00
CA SER A 115 11.37 -1.14 -0.67
C SER A 115 10.09 -0.38 -0.42
N VAL A 116 10.22 0.75 0.26
CA VAL A 116 9.16 1.74 0.43
C VAL A 116 9.59 3.00 -0.29
N GLU A 117 8.74 3.50 -1.17
CA GLU A 117 8.93 4.79 -1.83
C GLU A 117 8.21 5.89 -1.03
N ILE A 118 8.88 7.03 -0.92
CA ILE A 118 8.36 8.24 -0.31
C ILE A 118 8.77 9.46 -1.12
N ASP A 119 7.94 10.50 -1.05
CA ASP A 119 8.18 11.76 -1.73
C ASP A 119 8.67 12.81 -0.74
N VAL A 120 9.78 13.51 -1.05
CA VAL A 120 10.25 14.61 -0.20
C VAL A 120 10.16 15.96 -0.90
N MET A 121 9.60 16.93 -0.15
CA MET A 121 9.42 18.31 -0.59
C MET A 121 9.92 19.32 0.45
N LEU A 122 10.28 20.52 -0.01
CA LEU A 122 10.65 21.64 0.84
C LEU A 122 9.46 22.56 1.11
N LEU A 123 9.28 22.90 2.38
CA LEU A 123 8.44 24.00 2.84
C LEU A 123 9.13 25.36 2.65
N LYS A 124 8.39 26.46 2.91
CA LYS A 124 8.91 27.83 2.79
C LYS A 124 10.14 28.07 3.67
N ASP A 125 10.15 27.49 4.86
CA ASP A 125 11.24 27.59 5.83
C ASP A 125 12.42 26.63 5.54
N GLY A 126 12.33 25.86 4.44
CA GLY A 126 13.35 24.90 4.04
C GLY A 126 13.33 23.59 4.83
N THR A 127 12.24 23.30 5.55
CA THR A 127 12.00 22.00 6.18
C THR A 127 11.60 20.95 5.15
N TRP A 128 12.22 19.77 5.22
CA TRP A 128 11.85 18.61 4.41
C TRP A 128 10.63 17.88 5.00
N VAL A 129 9.61 17.65 4.17
CA VAL A 129 8.38 16.91 4.53
C VAL A 129 8.17 15.70 3.63
N ASN A 130 7.49 14.67 4.14
CA ASN A 130 7.05 13.52 3.34
C ASN A 130 5.72 13.85 2.67
N HIS A 131 5.75 14.27 1.41
CA HIS A 131 4.56 14.70 0.68
C HIS A 131 4.81 14.73 -0.83
N HIS A 132 3.83 14.24 -1.60
CA HIS A 132 3.92 14.18 -3.05
C HIS A 132 3.49 15.49 -3.75
N ASP A 133 2.48 16.16 -3.20
CA ASP A 133 1.73 17.17 -3.93
C ASP A 133 2.27 18.58 -3.68
N SER A 134 2.40 19.40 -4.73
CA SER A 134 2.84 20.79 -4.55
C SER A 134 1.85 21.70 -3.79
N GLN A 135 0.63 21.20 -3.53
CA GLN A 135 -0.42 21.89 -2.82
C GLN A 135 -1.30 20.94 -2.00
N THR A 136 -1.98 21.46 -0.98
CA THR A 136 -2.98 20.73 -0.20
C THR A 136 -4.29 20.51 -0.98
N GLY A 137 -5.13 19.60 -0.49
CA GLY A 137 -6.50 19.33 -0.96
C GLY A 137 -6.81 17.85 -1.13
N ARG A 138 -5.86 17.09 -1.70
CA ARG A 138 -5.99 15.65 -2.00
C ARG A 138 -5.62 14.79 -0.80
N ALA A 139 -4.32 14.56 -0.57
CA ALA A 139 -3.83 13.72 0.52
C ALA A 139 -3.84 14.41 1.89
N THR A 140 -3.68 15.74 1.90
CA THR A 140 -3.65 16.56 3.13
C THR A 140 -4.55 17.76 2.99
N VAL A 141 -5.29 18.10 4.04
CA VAL A 141 -6.36 19.09 3.98
C VAL A 141 -6.27 20.02 5.19
N TYR A 142 -6.51 21.31 4.97
CA TYR A 142 -6.70 22.26 6.06
C TYR A 142 -8.17 22.23 6.50
N TYR A 143 -8.48 22.48 7.77
CA TYR A 143 -9.85 22.28 8.29
C TYR A 143 -10.92 23.13 7.59
N THR A 144 -10.53 24.25 6.95
CA THR A 144 -11.45 25.08 6.15
C THR A 144 -11.73 24.52 4.74
N GLY A 145 -10.99 23.50 4.31
CA GLY A 145 -11.02 22.96 2.94
C GLY A 145 -10.20 23.76 1.93
N GLU A 146 -9.60 24.88 2.34
CA GLU A 146 -8.77 25.71 1.46
C GLU A 146 -7.47 25.00 1.03
N ARG A 147 -7.02 25.38 -0.18
CA ARG A 147 -5.82 24.82 -0.81
C ARG A 147 -4.65 25.79 -0.72
N PHE A 148 -3.52 25.29 -0.26
CA PHE A 148 -2.30 26.06 -0.06
C PHE A 148 -1.12 25.38 -0.75
N LYS A 149 -0.23 26.17 -1.34
CA LYS A 149 1.02 25.68 -1.90
C LYS A 149 2.00 25.33 -0.78
N LEU A 150 2.60 24.14 -0.84
CA LEU A 150 3.53 23.68 0.19
C LEU A 150 4.76 24.59 0.32
N ASN A 151 5.29 25.07 -0.80
CA ASN A 151 6.45 25.98 -0.80
C ASN A 151 6.17 27.39 -0.23
N ARG A 152 4.94 27.67 0.19
CA ARG A 152 4.55 28.91 0.88
C ARG A 152 4.18 28.69 2.34
N MET A 153 4.17 27.44 2.78
CA MET A 153 3.74 27.02 4.11
C MET A 153 4.94 26.88 5.05
N SER A 154 4.80 27.26 6.31
CA SER A 154 5.72 26.94 7.41
C SER A 154 5.47 25.54 7.95
N PHE A 155 6.45 24.96 8.66
CA PHE A 155 6.23 23.65 9.29
C PHE A 155 5.07 23.65 10.29
N LYS A 156 4.85 24.75 11.01
CA LYS A 156 3.71 24.89 11.94
C LYS A 156 2.37 24.75 11.22
N GLU A 157 2.19 25.45 10.11
CA GLU A 157 0.97 25.35 9.29
C GLU A 157 0.81 23.95 8.69
N PHE A 158 1.90 23.36 8.19
CA PHE A 158 1.89 22.01 7.65
C PHE A 158 1.47 20.97 8.69
N SER A 159 2.00 21.09 9.91
CA SER A 159 1.68 20.18 11.02
C SER A 159 0.23 20.25 11.50
N ASN A 160 -0.49 21.33 11.16
CA ASN A 160 -1.91 21.51 11.48
C ASN A 160 -2.85 20.92 10.41
N LEU A 161 -2.32 20.44 9.29
CA LEU A 161 -3.12 19.74 8.29
C LEU A 161 -3.61 18.39 8.81
N LYS A 162 -4.67 17.88 8.20
CA LYS A 162 -5.19 16.52 8.42
C LYS A 162 -4.93 15.66 7.19
N LEU A 163 -4.62 14.38 7.42
CA LEU A 163 -4.58 13.38 6.36
C LEU A 163 -6.00 13.06 5.89
N ARG A 164 -6.13 12.66 4.63
CA ARG A 164 -7.37 12.15 4.05
C ARG A 164 -7.23 10.66 3.79
N ASP A 165 -8.29 9.91 4.10
CA ASP A 165 -8.40 8.50 3.71
C ASP A 165 -8.66 8.38 2.20
N LYS A 166 -7.86 7.56 1.51
CA LYS A 166 -7.92 7.41 0.04
C LYS A 166 -9.23 6.80 -0.44
N HIS A 167 -9.82 5.89 0.33
CA HIS A 167 -11.00 5.14 -0.09
C HIS A 167 -12.31 5.85 0.23
N SER A 168 -12.43 6.37 1.45
CA SER A 168 -13.64 7.01 1.96
C SER A 168 -13.65 8.53 1.81
N ASN A 169 -12.52 9.14 1.42
CA ASN A 169 -12.30 10.59 1.43
C ASN A 169 -12.46 11.27 2.81
N ASN A 170 -12.62 10.50 3.89
CA ASN A 170 -12.79 11.06 5.22
C ASN A 170 -11.52 11.75 5.71
N LEU A 171 -11.70 12.84 6.47
CA LEU A 171 -10.60 13.46 7.19
C LEU A 171 -10.24 12.59 8.39
N LEU A 172 -8.94 12.30 8.52
CA LEU A 172 -8.41 11.50 9.61
C LEU A 172 -7.88 12.43 10.69
N ASN A 173 -7.98 12.00 11.95
CA ASN A 173 -7.33 12.71 13.06
C ASN A 173 -5.82 12.40 13.12
N GLN A 174 -5.14 12.55 11.98
CA GLN A 174 -3.71 12.33 11.81
C GLN A 174 -3.14 13.51 11.02
N ARG A 175 -1.94 13.97 11.38
CA ARG A 175 -1.24 15.04 10.64
C ARG A 175 -0.25 14.45 9.62
N PRO A 176 0.11 15.19 8.56
CA PRO A 176 1.26 14.79 7.76
C PRO A 176 2.56 14.93 8.55
N ILE A 177 3.60 14.26 8.05
CA ILE A 177 4.87 14.08 8.78
C ILE A 177 6.04 14.77 8.08
N ALA A 178 7.03 15.20 8.86
CA ALA A 178 8.32 15.62 8.33
C ALA A 178 9.08 14.43 7.73
N ALA A 179 10.00 14.69 6.80
CA ALA A 179 10.81 13.63 6.19
C ALA A 179 11.63 12.86 7.25
N VAL A 180 12.13 13.56 8.27
CA VAL A 180 12.87 12.94 9.39
C VAL A 180 12.01 11.95 10.20
N GLU A 181 10.71 12.18 10.29
CA GLU A 181 9.78 11.27 10.97
C GLU A 181 9.54 10.01 10.12
N ALA A 182 9.48 10.16 8.80
CA ALA A 182 9.44 9.04 7.87
C ALA A 182 10.72 8.17 8.00
N PHE A 183 11.91 8.79 8.10
CA PHE A 183 13.17 8.06 8.25
C PHE A 183 13.25 7.28 9.56
N LYS A 184 12.81 7.89 10.67
CA LYS A 184 12.73 7.22 11.97
C LYS A 184 11.75 6.05 11.95
N THR A 185 10.59 6.24 11.32
CA THR A 185 9.61 5.18 11.15
C THR A 185 10.20 4.03 10.34
N PHE A 186 10.80 4.33 9.18
CA PHE A 186 11.45 3.32 8.36
C PHE A 186 12.53 2.55 9.13
N ALA A 187 13.42 3.27 9.83
CA ALA A 187 14.49 2.66 10.62
C ALA A 187 13.97 1.75 11.75
N ALA A 188 12.82 2.09 12.35
CA ALA A 188 12.23 1.32 13.44
C ALA A 188 11.58 0.00 13.00
N TYR A 189 11.05 -0.05 11.77
CA TYR A 189 10.27 -1.20 11.28
C TYR A 189 11.00 -2.06 10.23
N ARG A 190 12.07 -1.56 9.60
CA ARG A 190 12.71 -2.28 8.51
C ARG A 190 13.38 -3.57 8.96
N HIS A 191 13.27 -4.59 8.12
CA HIS A 191 14.11 -5.78 8.17
C HIS A 191 15.39 -5.61 7.35
N ASN A 192 16.34 -6.52 7.55
CA ASN A 192 17.54 -6.60 6.73
C ASN A 192 17.12 -6.78 5.26
N ASN A 193 17.74 -6.03 4.35
CA ASN A 193 17.47 -5.97 2.90
C ASN A 193 16.29 -5.10 2.44
N GLN A 194 15.50 -4.51 3.35
CA GLN A 194 14.51 -3.50 2.96
C GLN A 194 15.16 -2.12 2.78
N GLN A 195 14.78 -1.42 1.71
CA GLN A 195 15.33 -0.10 1.35
C GLN A 195 14.27 1.00 1.29
N LEU A 196 14.68 2.24 1.57
CA LEU A 196 13.86 3.43 1.39
C LEU A 196 14.22 4.12 0.07
N ASN A 197 13.28 4.22 -0.85
CA ASN A 197 13.38 5.07 -2.04
C ASN A 197 12.90 6.48 -1.69
N VAL A 198 13.79 7.47 -1.77
CA VAL A 198 13.46 8.87 -1.48
C VAL A 198 13.36 9.63 -2.80
N GLU A 199 12.13 9.86 -3.29
CA GLU A 199 11.89 10.69 -4.48
C GLU A 199 11.97 12.18 -4.12
N ILE A 200 12.91 12.91 -4.74
CA ILE A 200 13.04 14.36 -4.54
C ILE A 200 12.21 15.09 -5.59
N LYS A 201 11.13 15.73 -5.15
CA LYS A 201 10.19 16.50 -6.00
C LYS A 201 10.52 17.99 -6.09
N SER A 202 11.32 18.52 -5.17
CA SER A 202 11.65 19.95 -5.10
C SER A 202 12.94 20.28 -5.85
N ASP A 203 12.91 21.36 -6.63
CA ASP A 203 14.14 22.01 -7.07
C ASP A 203 14.88 22.58 -5.85
N THR A 204 16.13 22.16 -5.67
CA THR A 204 16.87 22.47 -4.44
C THR A 204 18.38 22.65 -4.70
N ASN A 205 19.06 23.22 -3.70
CA ASN A 205 20.49 23.48 -3.73
C ASN A 205 21.29 22.36 -3.04
N GLY A 206 22.62 22.37 -3.21
CA GLY A 206 23.49 21.34 -2.65
C GLY A 206 23.44 21.26 -1.12
N GLN A 207 23.32 22.40 -0.42
CA GLN A 207 23.27 22.42 1.05
C GLN A 207 22.05 21.65 1.59
N LYS A 208 20.87 21.87 1.00
CA LYS A 208 19.65 21.15 1.40
C LYS A 208 19.70 19.66 1.07
N LEU A 209 20.41 19.27 0.02
CA LEU A 209 20.68 17.86 -0.28
C LEU A 209 21.65 17.22 0.72
N VAL A 210 22.67 17.95 1.18
CA VAL A 210 23.58 17.49 2.25
C VAL A 210 22.81 17.32 3.57
N GLU A 211 21.93 18.26 3.91
CA GLU A 211 21.06 18.12 5.10
C GLU A 211 20.18 16.86 5.02
N LEU A 212 19.54 16.62 3.87
CA LEU A 212 18.72 15.43 3.62
C LEU A 212 19.53 14.14 3.78
N ASP A 213 20.68 14.07 3.12
CA ASP A 213 21.55 12.88 3.14
C ASP A 213 22.15 12.60 4.53
N ASN A 214 22.51 13.65 5.27
CA ASN A 214 22.95 13.51 6.66
C ASN A 214 21.85 12.94 7.56
N MET A 215 20.59 13.35 7.38
CA MET A 215 19.47 12.76 8.13
C MET A 215 19.29 11.28 7.80
N LEU A 216 19.32 10.91 6.52
CA LEU A 216 19.19 9.51 6.09
C LEU A 216 20.32 8.63 6.61
N ARG A 217 21.58 9.07 6.47
CA ARG A 217 22.73 8.36 7.03
C ARG A 217 22.66 8.20 8.54
N ARG A 218 22.17 9.21 9.26
CA ARG A 218 22.02 9.17 10.72
C ARG A 218 20.96 8.18 11.19
N TYR A 219 19.79 8.15 10.56
CA TYR A 219 18.67 7.35 11.05
C TYR A 219 18.58 5.95 10.43
N ILE A 220 18.94 5.80 9.16
CA ILE A 220 18.78 4.54 8.42
C ILE A 220 20.13 3.82 8.26
N GLY A 221 21.21 4.59 8.09
CA GLY A 221 22.54 4.05 7.77
C GLY A 221 22.76 3.84 6.28
N LEU A 222 24.02 3.65 5.89
CA LEU A 222 24.40 3.40 4.50
C LEU A 222 23.80 2.08 3.99
N GLY A 223 23.42 2.06 2.71
CA GLY A 223 22.83 0.88 2.06
C GLY A 223 21.35 0.62 2.37
N GLY A 224 20.76 1.34 3.33
CA GLY A 224 19.33 1.23 3.66
C GLY A 224 18.41 2.18 2.89
N PHE A 225 18.95 3.03 2.02
CA PHE A 225 18.17 3.98 1.23
C PHE A 225 18.81 4.26 -0.13
N TYR A 226 18.02 4.81 -1.04
CA TYR A 226 18.44 5.34 -2.32
C TYR A 226 17.59 6.53 -2.74
N TYR A 227 18.03 7.26 -3.77
CA TYR A 227 17.30 8.42 -4.26
C TYR A 227 16.72 8.18 -5.64
N SER A 228 15.59 8.83 -5.90
CA SER A 228 15.04 8.97 -7.24
C SER A 228 14.59 10.42 -7.49
N SER A 229 14.56 10.83 -8.76
CA SER A 229 14.06 12.16 -9.14
C SER A 229 13.84 12.26 -10.64
N THR A 230 12.89 13.11 -11.04
CA THR A 230 12.72 13.58 -12.42
C THR A 230 13.73 14.65 -12.82
N ASN A 231 14.50 15.20 -11.88
CA ASN A 231 15.50 16.24 -12.12
C ASN A 231 16.93 15.66 -12.11
N GLN A 232 17.55 15.54 -13.30
CA GLN A 232 18.92 15.03 -13.45
C GLN A 232 19.98 15.87 -12.73
N GLU A 233 19.77 17.19 -12.56
CA GLU A 233 20.73 18.04 -11.85
C GLU A 233 20.72 17.78 -10.34
N VAL A 234 19.54 17.44 -9.78
CA VAL A 234 19.44 17.03 -8.38
C VAL A 234 20.21 15.72 -8.15
N LEU A 235 20.03 14.73 -9.03
CA LEU A 235 20.74 13.46 -8.96
C LEU A 235 22.26 13.65 -9.17
N TYR A 236 22.66 14.50 -10.12
CA TYR A 236 24.08 14.81 -10.35
C TYR A 236 24.73 15.43 -9.10
N LYS A 237 24.07 16.40 -8.46
CA LYS A 237 24.54 16.98 -7.18
C LYS A 237 24.63 15.92 -6.09
N LEU A 238 23.64 15.04 -5.97
CA LEU A 238 23.65 13.94 -5.01
C LEU A 238 24.80 12.96 -5.22
N ARG A 239 25.18 12.67 -6.47
CA ARG A 239 26.36 11.83 -6.73
C ARG A 239 27.64 12.43 -6.13
N GLY A 240 27.78 13.75 -6.12
CA GLY A 240 28.88 14.44 -5.46
C GLY A 240 28.84 14.40 -3.92
N ILE A 241 27.65 14.25 -3.33
CA ILE A 241 27.43 14.18 -1.88
C ILE A 241 27.59 12.75 -1.35
N ASN A 242 27.04 11.78 -2.08
CA ASN A 242 27.04 10.37 -1.72
C ASN A 242 27.43 9.52 -2.95
N PRO A 243 28.74 9.26 -3.15
CA PRO A 243 29.23 8.65 -4.38
C PRO A 243 28.78 7.21 -4.62
N SER A 244 28.35 6.48 -3.59
CA SER A 244 28.00 5.05 -3.68
C SER A 244 26.51 4.77 -3.70
N VAL A 245 25.64 5.74 -3.33
CA VAL A 245 24.19 5.51 -3.26
C VAL A 245 23.60 5.24 -4.65
N TYR A 246 22.53 4.43 -4.71
CA TYR A 246 21.80 4.25 -5.96
C TYR A 246 21.04 5.54 -6.33
N LEU A 247 21.08 5.92 -7.61
CA LEU A 247 20.37 7.08 -8.16
C LEU A 247 19.45 6.65 -9.32
N GLY A 248 18.14 6.69 -9.10
CA GLY A 248 17.12 6.40 -10.11
C GLY A 248 16.63 7.66 -10.82
N PHE A 249 16.89 7.79 -12.12
CA PHE A 249 16.29 8.86 -12.92
C PHE A 249 14.87 8.47 -13.35
N ILE A 250 13.88 9.26 -12.94
CA ILE A 250 12.48 9.07 -13.32
C ILE A 250 12.21 9.79 -14.63
N GLN A 251 12.03 9.03 -15.71
CA GLN A 251 11.53 9.58 -16.97
C GLN A 251 10.06 9.94 -16.80
N GLY A 252 9.62 11.06 -17.36
CA GLY A 252 8.20 11.45 -17.35
C GLY A 252 7.30 10.39 -17.98
N GLY A 253 6.02 10.39 -17.60
CA GLY A 253 5.08 9.37 -18.07
C GLY A 253 4.92 9.33 -19.59
N HIS A 254 4.66 8.16 -20.15
CA HIS A 254 4.46 8.02 -21.59
C HIS A 254 3.31 8.96 -22.06
N PRO A 255 3.43 9.64 -23.22
CA PRO A 255 2.39 10.56 -23.70
C PRO A 255 0.98 9.99 -23.69
N THR A 256 0.78 8.75 -24.16
CA THR A 256 -0.51 8.06 -24.11
C THR A 256 -1.02 7.81 -22.69
N SER A 257 -0.13 7.51 -21.73
CA SER A 257 -0.53 7.31 -20.34
C SER A 257 -1.04 8.62 -19.73
N VAL A 258 -0.38 9.75 -20.05
CA VAL A 258 -0.83 11.10 -19.69
C VAL A 258 -2.15 11.46 -20.36
N GLU A 259 -2.34 11.12 -21.63
CA GLU A 259 -3.60 11.36 -22.35
C GLU A 259 -4.79 10.60 -21.79
N LYS A 260 -4.61 9.30 -21.48
CA LYS A 260 -5.64 8.48 -20.85
C LYS A 260 -6.05 9.06 -19.51
N LEU A 261 -5.04 9.37 -18.69
CA LEU A 261 -5.26 9.96 -17.38
C LEU A 261 -6.03 11.29 -17.48
N ALA A 262 -5.64 12.16 -18.41
CA ALA A 262 -6.36 13.40 -18.66
C ALA A 262 -7.80 13.18 -19.15
N ALA A 263 -8.06 12.13 -19.95
CA ALA A 263 -9.38 11.80 -20.43
C ALA A 263 -10.28 11.24 -19.30
N ASP A 264 -9.75 10.32 -18.49
CA ASP A 264 -10.46 9.74 -17.35
C ASP A 264 -10.84 10.83 -16.34
N LEU A 265 -9.94 11.79 -16.13
CA LEU A 265 -10.19 12.94 -15.27
C LEU A 265 -11.20 13.95 -15.82
N ARG A 266 -11.41 14.02 -17.13
CA ARG A 266 -12.51 14.83 -17.70
C ARG A 266 -13.87 14.17 -17.48
N LYS A 267 -13.90 12.84 -17.35
CA LYS A 267 -15.11 12.08 -17.05
C LYS A 267 -15.43 12.10 -15.55
N GLY A 268 -14.41 12.18 -14.69
CA GLY A 268 -14.57 12.33 -13.25
C GLY A 268 -15.21 13.66 -12.87
N VAL A 269 -16.16 13.63 -11.93
CA VAL A 269 -16.70 14.84 -11.30
C VAL A 269 -15.61 15.45 -10.42
N LYS A 270 -15.49 16.79 -10.35
CA LYS A 270 -14.42 17.47 -9.58
C LYS A 270 -14.32 17.06 -8.10
N ASN A 271 -15.37 16.45 -7.55
CA ASN A 271 -15.48 15.99 -6.17
C ASN A 271 -15.36 14.46 -6.02
N ASP A 272 -15.14 13.72 -7.10
CA ASP A 272 -14.94 12.28 -7.06
C ASP A 272 -13.56 11.93 -6.50
N ALA A 273 -13.48 10.86 -5.69
CA ALA A 273 -12.24 10.27 -5.19
C ALA A 273 -11.21 10.08 -6.29
N TYR A 274 -11.63 9.50 -7.43
CA TYR A 274 -10.74 9.24 -8.57
C TYR A 274 -10.20 10.54 -9.19
N TYR A 275 -11.05 11.58 -9.27
CA TYR A 275 -10.66 12.88 -9.79
C TYR A 275 -9.62 13.55 -8.89
N LEU A 276 -9.87 13.52 -7.58
CA LEU A 276 -8.96 14.08 -6.59
C LEU A 276 -7.63 13.34 -6.61
N ASP A 277 -7.63 12.01 -6.60
CA ASP A 277 -6.43 11.15 -6.58
C ASP A 277 -5.45 11.43 -7.73
N ASN A 278 -5.97 11.83 -8.88
CA ASN A 278 -5.17 12.03 -10.08
C ASN A 278 -4.94 13.52 -10.43
N GLN A 279 -5.37 14.44 -9.56
CA GLN A 279 -5.40 15.87 -9.88
C GLN A 279 -4.03 16.52 -10.12
N ASN A 280 -2.94 16.05 -9.52
CA ASN A 280 -1.62 16.63 -9.83
C ASN A 280 -1.01 16.10 -11.13
N ASN A 281 -1.42 14.91 -11.54
CA ASN A 281 -1.17 14.47 -12.91
C ASN A 281 -1.98 15.30 -13.92
N LEU A 282 -3.15 15.88 -13.54
CA LEU A 282 -3.80 16.97 -14.30
C LEU A 282 -2.96 18.24 -14.32
N GLU A 283 -2.21 18.58 -13.28
CA GLU A 283 -1.32 19.74 -13.38
C GLU A 283 -0.17 19.48 -14.35
N LEU A 284 0.36 18.25 -14.41
CA LEU A 284 1.36 17.86 -15.42
C LEU A 284 0.77 17.92 -16.85
N ALA A 285 -0.43 17.35 -17.05
CA ALA A 285 -1.13 17.35 -18.33
C ALA A 285 -1.74 18.71 -18.71
N GLY A 286 -2.11 19.52 -17.72
CA GLY A 286 -2.85 20.78 -17.82
C GLY A 286 -1.96 22.03 -17.86
N ARG A 287 -0.79 22.02 -17.21
CA ARG A 287 0.23 23.09 -17.35
C ARG A 287 0.77 23.18 -18.78
N TYR A 288 0.71 22.07 -19.53
CA TYR A 288 1.24 22.02 -20.88
C TYR A 288 0.17 21.76 -21.95
N GLY A 289 -0.93 21.08 -21.64
CA GLY A 289 -1.80 20.47 -22.66
C GLY A 289 -1.10 19.24 -23.26
N THR A 290 -1.83 18.14 -23.44
CA THR A 290 -1.27 16.84 -23.88
C THR A 290 -0.44 16.94 -25.16
N LYS A 291 -0.83 17.82 -26.10
CA LYS A 291 -0.08 18.10 -27.33
C LYS A 291 1.32 18.67 -27.06
N ARG A 292 1.46 19.63 -26.14
CA ARG A 292 2.75 20.25 -25.80
C ARG A 292 3.55 19.41 -24.80
N TYR A 293 2.90 18.58 -24.00
CA TYR A 293 3.60 17.52 -23.27
C TYR A 293 4.29 16.56 -24.26
N ARG A 294 3.54 16.02 -25.23
CA ARG A 294 4.08 15.12 -26.28
C ARG A 294 5.25 15.75 -27.03
N SER A 295 5.16 17.03 -27.42
CA SER A 295 6.24 17.68 -28.16
C SER A 295 7.51 17.93 -27.34
N ARG A 296 7.42 17.91 -26.00
CA ARG A 296 8.54 18.11 -25.07
C ARG A 296 8.99 16.82 -24.38
N TYR A 297 8.27 15.74 -24.58
CA TYR A 297 8.58 14.43 -24.03
C TYR A 297 9.96 14.00 -24.54
N LYS A 298 10.84 13.66 -23.60
CA LYS A 298 12.17 13.16 -23.89
C LYS A 298 12.23 11.69 -23.51
N ASP A 299 12.58 10.87 -24.49
CA ASP A 299 12.74 9.44 -24.29
C ASP A 299 14.22 9.09 -24.05
N TYR A 300 14.47 8.40 -22.94
CA TYR A 300 15.80 7.97 -22.51
C TYR A 300 15.98 6.45 -22.62
N THR A 301 15.10 5.75 -23.33
CA THR A 301 15.16 4.28 -23.52
C THR A 301 16.20 3.82 -24.53
N SER A 302 16.76 4.71 -25.36
CA SER A 302 17.79 4.36 -26.34
C SER A 302 19.15 4.13 -25.69
N LYS A 303 19.97 3.23 -26.24
CA LYS A 303 21.34 2.98 -25.77
C LYS A 303 22.20 4.24 -25.65
N SER A 304 22.07 5.19 -26.57
CA SER A 304 22.82 6.46 -26.52
C SER A 304 22.36 7.36 -25.38
N SER A 305 21.04 7.45 -25.14
CA SER A 305 20.48 8.19 -24.02
C SER A 305 20.84 7.56 -22.68
N LEU A 306 20.77 6.24 -22.56
CA LEU A 306 21.22 5.50 -21.37
C LEU A 306 22.70 5.73 -21.10
N SER A 307 23.55 5.67 -22.13
CA SER A 307 24.99 5.95 -21.99
C SER A 307 25.27 7.40 -21.58
N ALA A 308 24.48 8.37 -22.06
CA ALA A 308 24.58 9.76 -21.63
C ALA A 308 24.14 9.94 -20.17
N LEU A 309 23.08 9.26 -19.75
CA LEU A 309 22.59 9.26 -18.37
C LEU A 309 23.61 8.62 -17.42
N HIS A 310 24.16 7.46 -17.78
CA HIS A 310 25.21 6.77 -17.02
C HIS A 310 26.46 7.63 -16.87
N ARG A 311 26.95 8.27 -17.95
CA ARG A 311 28.10 9.20 -17.85
C ARG A 311 27.85 10.37 -16.91
N LYS A 312 26.60 10.86 -16.84
CA LYS A 312 26.22 11.96 -15.96
C LYS A 312 26.08 11.52 -14.51
N LEU A 313 25.41 10.40 -14.26
CA LEU A 313 25.07 9.95 -12.91
C LEU A 313 26.09 8.97 -12.30
N GLY A 314 27.03 8.46 -13.09
CA GLY A 314 28.02 7.47 -12.68
C GLY A 314 27.45 6.07 -12.41
N ASN A 315 28.28 5.22 -11.82
CA ASN A 315 27.94 3.85 -11.43
C ASN A 315 26.83 3.83 -10.38
N ASN A 316 26.17 2.67 -10.23
CA ASN A 316 25.02 2.50 -9.33
C ASN A 316 23.94 3.56 -9.60
N SER A 317 23.53 3.67 -10.86
CA SER A 317 22.42 4.50 -11.30
C SER A 317 21.45 3.69 -12.14
N GLY A 318 20.24 4.19 -12.37
CA GLY A 318 19.25 3.48 -13.16
C GLY A 318 18.17 4.41 -13.71
N ILE A 319 17.21 3.80 -14.39
CA ILE A 319 16.09 4.49 -15.00
C ILE A 319 14.75 3.93 -14.52
N HIS A 320 13.83 4.82 -14.17
CA HIS A 320 12.48 4.49 -13.75
C HIS A 320 11.50 4.97 -14.83
N LEU A 321 10.70 4.04 -15.38
CA LEU A 321 9.90 4.25 -16.58
C LEU A 321 8.41 4.05 -16.30
N ASP A 322 7.55 4.86 -16.94
CA ASP A 322 6.15 4.46 -17.08
C ASP A 322 6.10 3.13 -17.83
N ILE A 323 5.26 2.20 -17.34
CA ILE A 323 5.17 0.84 -17.86
C ILE A 323 4.92 0.82 -19.38
N ARG A 324 4.21 1.81 -19.94
CA ARG A 324 3.98 1.88 -21.39
C ARG A 324 5.26 2.17 -22.17
N SER A 325 6.13 3.04 -21.65
CA SER A 325 7.45 3.30 -22.24
C SER A 325 8.33 2.06 -22.17
N PHE A 326 8.29 1.33 -21.05
CA PHE A 326 9.01 0.06 -20.93
C PHE A 326 8.51 -0.98 -21.94
N MET A 327 7.18 -1.17 -22.05
CA MET A 327 6.58 -2.12 -22.99
C MET A 327 6.87 -1.78 -24.47
N GLN A 328 7.00 -0.51 -24.80
CA GLN A 328 7.35 -0.07 -26.16
C GLN A 328 8.83 -0.32 -26.49
N HIS A 329 9.69 -0.40 -25.48
CA HIS A 329 11.14 -0.51 -25.62
C HIS A 329 11.69 -1.68 -24.80
N SER A 330 11.25 -2.90 -25.08
CA SER A 330 11.62 -4.09 -24.28
C SER A 330 13.13 -4.36 -24.20
N ASN A 331 13.92 -3.90 -25.17
CA ASN A 331 15.39 -3.99 -25.14
C ASN A 331 16.05 -3.06 -24.10
N VAL A 332 15.32 -2.09 -23.53
CA VAL A 332 15.86 -1.12 -22.57
C VAL A 332 16.48 -1.80 -21.36
N LYS A 333 15.90 -2.93 -20.89
CA LYS A 333 16.48 -3.71 -19.79
C LYS A 333 17.87 -4.22 -20.15
N HIS A 334 17.99 -4.84 -21.32
CA HIS A 334 19.26 -5.37 -21.79
C HIS A 334 20.31 -4.27 -21.95
N ASP A 335 19.96 -3.16 -22.61
CA ASP A 335 20.88 -2.04 -22.83
C ASP A 335 21.30 -1.35 -21.52
N ALA A 336 20.38 -1.22 -20.56
CA ALA A 336 20.67 -0.69 -19.23
C ALA A 336 21.60 -1.62 -18.45
N HIS A 337 21.35 -2.93 -18.48
CA HIS A 337 22.17 -3.93 -17.80
C HIS A 337 23.62 -3.98 -18.34
N GLN A 338 23.83 -3.74 -19.64
CA GLN A 338 25.17 -3.59 -20.21
C GLN A 338 25.97 -2.43 -19.58
N LEU A 339 25.30 -1.43 -19.01
CA LEU A 339 25.89 -0.30 -18.30
C LEU A 339 25.89 -0.49 -16.77
N GLY A 340 25.46 -1.66 -16.27
CA GLY A 340 25.26 -1.92 -14.84
C GLY A 340 24.13 -1.10 -14.23
N MET A 341 23.16 -0.66 -15.04
CA MET A 341 22.02 0.14 -14.60
C MET A 341 20.81 -0.74 -14.32
N LYS A 342 20.05 -0.42 -13.26
CA LYS A 342 18.74 -1.04 -12.99
C LYS A 342 17.61 -0.33 -13.75
N VAL A 343 16.54 -1.06 -14.05
CA VAL A 343 15.31 -0.55 -14.65
C VAL A 343 14.13 -0.84 -13.72
N TYR A 344 13.45 0.21 -13.27
CA TYR A 344 12.18 0.08 -12.53
C TYR A 344 11.03 0.59 -13.38
N THR A 345 9.83 0.12 -13.08
CA THR A 345 8.61 0.61 -13.70
C THR A 345 7.63 1.19 -12.70
N TYR A 346 6.84 2.16 -13.14
CA TYR A 346 5.68 2.71 -12.43
C TYR A 346 4.52 2.88 -13.43
N SER A 347 3.34 3.29 -12.98
CA SER A 347 2.26 3.64 -13.91
C SER A 347 1.44 4.84 -13.48
N LEU A 348 1.10 5.68 -14.47
CA LEU A 348 0.12 6.76 -14.32
C LEU A 348 -1.34 6.30 -14.50
N ASN A 349 -1.58 5.07 -14.94
CA ASN A 349 -2.93 4.57 -15.22
C ASN A 349 -3.39 3.50 -14.21
N GLY A 350 -2.82 3.50 -13.01
CA GLY A 350 -3.21 2.64 -11.90
C GLY A 350 -2.47 1.29 -11.84
N SER A 351 -2.53 0.68 -10.65
CA SER A 351 -1.85 -0.58 -10.32
C SER A 351 -2.33 -1.75 -11.17
N GLU A 352 -3.64 -1.87 -11.41
CA GLU A 352 -4.20 -2.93 -12.27
C GLU A 352 -3.66 -2.87 -13.70
N TYR A 353 -3.59 -1.66 -14.28
CA TYR A 353 -3.03 -1.48 -15.62
C TYR A 353 -1.55 -1.88 -15.64
N HIS A 354 -0.78 -1.47 -14.64
CA HIS A 354 0.63 -1.84 -14.50
C HIS A 354 0.82 -3.35 -14.46
N GLN A 355 0.11 -4.02 -13.56
CA GLN A 355 0.15 -5.47 -13.39
C GLN A 355 -0.26 -6.22 -14.66
N SER A 356 -1.33 -5.77 -15.33
CA SER A 356 -1.76 -6.37 -16.60
C SER A 356 -0.74 -6.25 -17.73
N GLN A 357 0.20 -5.29 -17.66
CA GLN A 357 1.32 -5.24 -18.60
C GLN A 357 2.47 -6.15 -18.16
N LEU A 358 2.79 -6.21 -16.86
CA LEU A 358 3.84 -7.08 -16.33
C LEU A 358 3.54 -8.57 -16.62
N VAL A 359 2.28 -9.01 -16.50
CA VAL A 359 1.88 -10.40 -16.79
C VAL A 359 2.09 -10.80 -18.25
N LYS A 360 2.21 -9.84 -19.18
CA LYS A 360 2.49 -10.12 -20.59
C LYS A 360 3.97 -10.40 -20.88
N LEU A 361 4.84 -10.15 -19.90
CA LEU A 361 6.28 -10.33 -20.03
C LEU A 361 6.70 -11.71 -19.52
N SER A 362 7.76 -12.25 -20.11
CA SER A 362 8.43 -13.41 -19.53
C SER A 362 9.24 -12.99 -18.29
N PRO A 363 9.50 -13.90 -17.34
CA PRO A 363 10.34 -13.59 -16.17
C PRO A 363 11.70 -12.95 -16.53
N SER A 364 12.34 -13.39 -17.62
CA SER A 364 13.62 -12.83 -18.09
C SER A 364 13.52 -11.38 -18.59
N THR A 365 12.34 -10.95 -19.05
CA THR A 365 12.10 -9.62 -19.64
C THR A 365 11.40 -8.65 -18.69
N LEU A 366 10.99 -9.09 -17.49
CA LEU A 366 10.48 -8.22 -16.44
C LEU A 366 11.50 -7.13 -16.06
N PRO A 367 11.07 -5.93 -15.65
CA PRO A 367 11.98 -4.93 -15.08
C PRO A 367 12.64 -5.48 -13.79
N ASP A 368 13.69 -4.81 -13.32
CA ASP A 368 14.34 -5.19 -12.05
C ASP A 368 13.43 -4.91 -10.84
N GLY A 369 12.57 -3.90 -10.95
CA GLY A 369 11.56 -3.62 -9.94
C GLY A 369 10.32 -2.90 -10.46
N ALA A 370 9.28 -2.90 -9.63
CA ALA A 370 8.01 -2.22 -9.88
C ALA A 370 7.58 -1.42 -8.64
N ILE A 371 7.27 -0.15 -8.85
CA ILE A 371 6.69 0.75 -7.85
C ILE A 371 5.17 0.69 -8.02
N VAL A 372 4.47 0.14 -7.01
CA VAL A 372 3.07 -0.28 -7.15
C VAL A 372 2.22 0.08 -5.92
N ASP A 373 0.93 0.26 -6.16
CA ASP A 373 -0.13 0.25 -5.14
C ASP A 373 -0.74 -1.18 -5.10
N ALA A 374 0.01 -2.17 -4.64
CA ALA A 374 -0.43 -3.57 -4.51
C ALA A 374 0.46 -4.33 -3.52
N THR A 375 -0.05 -5.40 -2.90
CA THR A 375 0.74 -6.20 -1.95
C THR A 375 1.77 -7.08 -2.68
N PRO A 376 2.87 -7.50 -2.00
CA PRO A 376 3.80 -8.47 -2.56
C PRO A 376 3.11 -9.77 -2.95
N TYR A 377 2.16 -10.25 -2.14
CA TYR A 377 1.33 -11.40 -2.48
C TYR A 377 0.64 -11.23 -3.85
N ASN A 378 -0.05 -10.11 -4.07
CA ASN A 378 -0.79 -9.86 -5.30
C ASN A 378 0.12 -9.95 -6.54
N ILE A 379 1.25 -9.25 -6.50
CA ILE A 379 2.22 -9.21 -7.60
C ILE A 379 2.86 -10.58 -7.82
N CYS A 380 3.34 -11.21 -6.75
CA CYS A 380 4.05 -12.48 -6.86
C CYS A 380 3.13 -13.61 -7.31
N GLN A 381 1.87 -13.61 -6.87
CA GLN A 381 0.89 -14.60 -7.31
C GLN A 381 0.55 -14.43 -8.80
N ARG A 382 0.33 -13.19 -9.27
CA ARG A 382 -0.01 -12.93 -10.68
C ARG A 382 1.13 -13.23 -11.65
N LEU A 383 2.37 -12.95 -11.25
CA LEU A 383 3.53 -13.06 -12.14
C LEU A 383 4.22 -14.43 -12.06
N PHE A 384 4.20 -15.06 -10.88
CA PHE A 384 5.01 -16.26 -10.61
C PHE A 384 4.22 -17.43 -10.04
N ASN A 385 2.89 -17.30 -9.86
CA ASN A 385 2.05 -18.28 -9.19
C ASN A 385 2.59 -18.69 -7.80
N ALA A 386 3.03 -17.69 -7.03
CA ALA A 386 3.78 -17.86 -5.80
C ALA A 386 3.03 -18.52 -4.61
N ALA A 387 1.73 -18.72 -4.73
CA ALA A 387 0.84 -19.26 -3.71
C ALA A 387 -0.04 -20.41 -4.25
N ILE A 388 0.53 -21.27 -5.10
CA ILE A 388 -0.12 -22.51 -5.54
C ILE A 388 -0.26 -23.46 -4.33
N PRO A 389 -1.40 -24.15 -4.17
CA PRO A 389 -1.59 -25.13 -3.10
C PRO A 389 -0.71 -26.36 -3.31
N ALA A 390 0.10 -26.69 -2.31
CA ALA A 390 0.91 -27.90 -2.30
C ALA A 390 0.07 -29.16 -2.06
N LYS A 391 -1.14 -29.02 -1.48
CA LYS A 391 -2.07 -30.10 -1.14
C LYS A 391 -1.46 -31.14 -0.19
N GLN A 392 -0.59 -30.69 0.70
CA GLN A 392 0.09 -31.50 1.70
C GLN A 392 -0.65 -31.48 3.05
N TYR A 393 -1.30 -30.36 3.37
CA TYR A 393 -2.07 -30.22 4.61
C TYR A 393 -3.55 -30.60 4.44
N GLN A 394 -4.08 -31.40 5.36
CA GLN A 394 -5.50 -31.76 5.42
C GLN A 394 -6.23 -30.96 6.51
N ALA A 395 -7.07 -30.02 6.09
CA ALA A 395 -7.71 -29.11 7.02
C ALA A 395 -8.90 -29.75 7.79
N ILE A 396 -9.00 -29.40 9.07
CA ILE A 396 -10.01 -29.94 9.99
C ILE A 396 -11.12 -28.94 10.36
N SER A 397 -10.83 -27.64 10.34
CA SER A 397 -11.83 -26.61 10.65
C SER A 397 -12.62 -26.18 9.40
N PRO A 398 -13.81 -25.56 9.56
CA PRO A 398 -14.55 -25.00 8.43
C PRO A 398 -13.75 -23.96 7.63
N VAL A 399 -12.96 -23.12 8.31
CA VAL A 399 -12.14 -22.09 7.66
C VAL A 399 -10.95 -22.71 6.93
N GLY A 400 -10.25 -23.66 7.56
CA GLY A 400 -9.16 -24.38 6.90
C GLY A 400 -9.64 -25.15 5.67
N ARG A 401 -10.78 -25.85 5.77
CA ARG A 401 -11.38 -26.54 4.61
C ARG A 401 -11.72 -25.57 3.48
N TYR A 402 -12.24 -24.39 3.79
CA TYR A 402 -12.47 -23.36 2.79
C TYR A 402 -11.15 -22.93 2.12
N ILE A 403 -10.13 -22.56 2.90
CA ILE A 403 -8.82 -22.17 2.37
C ILE A 403 -8.23 -23.25 1.46
N THR A 404 -8.23 -24.51 1.90
CA THR A 404 -7.70 -25.63 1.09
C THR A 404 -8.52 -25.88 -0.19
N SER A 405 -9.84 -25.60 -0.18
CA SER A 405 -10.71 -25.75 -1.35
C SER A 405 -10.55 -24.64 -2.40
N LEU A 406 -10.00 -23.48 -2.03
CA LEU A 406 -9.92 -22.32 -2.92
C LEU A 406 -9.07 -22.61 -4.17
N PRO A 407 -9.48 -22.19 -5.38
CA PRO A 407 -8.63 -22.30 -6.56
C PRO A 407 -7.32 -21.48 -6.45
N GLN A 408 -6.38 -21.72 -7.37
CA GLN A 408 -5.09 -21.00 -7.37
C GLN A 408 -5.24 -19.49 -7.63
N ASP A 409 -6.32 -19.06 -8.29
CA ASP A 409 -6.57 -17.65 -8.61
C ASP A 409 -7.35 -16.91 -7.51
N ALA A 410 -7.56 -17.51 -6.34
CA ALA A 410 -8.23 -16.86 -5.22
C ALA A 410 -7.45 -15.63 -4.72
N ASP A 411 -8.15 -14.56 -4.39
CA ASP A 411 -7.58 -13.27 -3.96
C ASP A 411 -7.49 -13.16 -2.43
N PHE A 412 -6.36 -13.58 -1.87
CA PHE A 412 -6.15 -13.55 -0.42
C PHE A 412 -5.96 -12.15 0.18
N ASP A 413 -5.74 -11.08 -0.62
CA ASP A 413 -5.81 -9.70 -0.11
C ASP A 413 -7.23 -9.36 0.36
N ARG A 414 -8.23 -10.01 -0.25
CA ARG A 414 -9.66 -9.84 0.04
C ARG A 414 -10.23 -11.01 0.84
N PHE A 415 -9.40 -11.75 1.56
CA PHE A 415 -9.84 -12.96 2.29
C PHE A 415 -10.98 -12.69 3.28
N ASN A 416 -10.94 -11.58 4.01
CA ASN A 416 -12.02 -11.23 4.94
C ASN A 416 -13.37 -11.01 4.22
N GLU A 417 -13.34 -10.45 3.01
CA GLU A 417 -14.53 -10.31 2.17
C GLU A 417 -14.97 -11.67 1.62
N MET A 418 -14.03 -12.50 1.17
CA MET A 418 -14.30 -13.86 0.67
C MET A 418 -15.01 -14.74 1.70
N ARG A 419 -14.70 -14.59 3.00
CA ARG A 419 -15.37 -15.34 4.06
C ARG A 419 -16.88 -15.12 4.10
N GLY A 420 -17.37 -13.99 3.60
CA GLY A 420 -18.80 -13.70 3.46
C GLY A 420 -19.50 -14.54 2.40
N TYR A 421 -18.75 -15.15 1.47
CA TYR A 421 -19.26 -15.95 0.35
C TYR A 421 -19.01 -17.47 0.51
N GLN A 422 -18.43 -17.87 1.65
CA GLN A 422 -18.01 -19.24 1.90
C GLN A 422 -19.21 -20.22 1.91
N HIS A 423 -20.34 -19.81 2.48
CA HIS A 423 -21.50 -20.69 2.63
C HIS A 423 -22.24 -20.94 1.31
N GLU A 424 -22.13 -19.99 0.39
CA GLU A 424 -22.69 -20.03 -0.95
C GLU A 424 -21.75 -20.77 -1.93
N GLY A 425 -20.54 -21.14 -1.50
CA GLY A 425 -19.58 -21.86 -2.32
C GLY A 425 -18.87 -20.98 -3.36
N TYR A 426 -18.73 -19.68 -3.07
CA TYR A 426 -18.03 -18.73 -3.94
C TYR A 426 -16.73 -18.22 -3.31
N TYR A 427 -15.90 -17.62 -4.17
CA TYR A 427 -14.66 -16.96 -3.81
C TYR A 427 -14.40 -15.77 -4.72
N LEU A 428 -13.57 -14.82 -4.28
CA LEU A 428 -13.11 -13.71 -5.11
C LEU A 428 -11.82 -14.14 -5.82
N SER A 429 -11.82 -14.04 -7.14
CA SER A 429 -10.68 -14.28 -8.01
C SER A 429 -9.89 -13.00 -8.24
N LEU A 430 -8.57 -13.15 -8.30
CA LEU A 430 -7.63 -12.09 -8.70
C LEU A 430 -7.98 -11.49 -10.07
N ASN A 431 -8.61 -12.26 -10.99
CA ASN A 431 -8.77 -11.84 -12.38
C ASN A 431 -10.22 -11.59 -12.81
N ALA A 432 -11.21 -12.16 -12.11
CA ALA A 432 -12.59 -12.21 -12.62
C ALA A 432 -13.67 -11.98 -11.55
N GLY A 433 -13.30 -11.42 -10.39
CA GLY A 433 -14.27 -11.15 -9.32
C GLY A 433 -14.85 -12.44 -8.73
N LEU A 434 -16.14 -12.45 -8.40
CA LEU A 434 -16.78 -13.57 -7.70
C LEU A 434 -16.95 -14.81 -8.62
N LYS A 435 -16.47 -15.98 -8.18
CA LYS A 435 -16.54 -17.26 -8.90
C LYS A 435 -16.98 -18.40 -7.97
N ALA A 436 -17.62 -19.43 -8.52
CA ALA A 436 -17.98 -20.62 -7.76
C ALA A 436 -16.77 -21.57 -7.62
N ILE A 437 -16.58 -22.13 -6.42
CA ILE A 437 -15.49 -23.08 -6.10
C ILE A 437 -15.68 -24.37 -6.89
N ASN A 438 -16.93 -24.85 -6.98
CA ASN A 438 -17.32 -26.06 -7.71
C ASN A 438 -18.12 -25.66 -8.95
N SER A 439 -17.45 -25.15 -9.98
CA SER A 439 -18.08 -24.96 -11.29
C SER A 439 -17.98 -26.25 -12.08
N ALA A 440 -19.08 -26.96 -12.31
CA ALA A 440 -19.10 -27.97 -13.37
C ALA A 440 -18.80 -27.25 -14.72
N PRO A 441 -18.02 -27.84 -15.64
CA PRO A 441 -17.77 -27.22 -16.93
C PRO A 441 -19.10 -27.10 -17.69
N VAL A 442 -19.66 -25.89 -17.70
CA VAL A 442 -20.80 -25.58 -18.56
C VAL A 442 -20.24 -25.50 -19.98
N ALA A 443 -20.62 -26.45 -20.83
CA ALA A 443 -20.29 -26.39 -22.26
C ALA A 443 -20.73 -25.02 -22.80
N PRO A 444 -19.92 -24.35 -23.65
CA PRO A 444 -20.30 -23.07 -24.22
C PRO A 444 -21.60 -23.27 -25.00
N VAL A 445 -22.72 -22.78 -24.46
CA VAL A 445 -23.97 -22.74 -25.21
C VAL A 445 -23.74 -21.74 -26.32
N ALA A 446 -23.73 -22.22 -27.56
CA ALA A 446 -23.67 -21.35 -28.73
C ALA A 446 -24.85 -20.39 -28.66
N ASN A 447 -24.56 -19.11 -28.43
CA ASN A 447 -25.56 -18.06 -28.37
C ASN A 447 -26.07 -17.79 -29.79
N ASN A 448 -27.01 -18.59 -30.26
CA ASN A 448 -27.66 -18.43 -31.57
C ASN A 448 -28.87 -17.49 -31.51
N ILE A 449 -29.00 -16.68 -30.46
CA ILE A 449 -30.02 -15.63 -30.40
C ILE A 449 -29.41 -14.36 -30.98
N PRO A 450 -29.87 -13.86 -32.15
CA PRO A 450 -29.38 -12.61 -32.70
C PRO A 450 -29.74 -11.49 -31.72
N THR A 451 -28.72 -10.93 -31.07
CA THR A 451 -28.85 -9.78 -30.19
C THR A 451 -29.14 -8.57 -31.06
N PRO A 452 -30.28 -7.88 -30.93
CA PRO A 452 -30.44 -6.59 -31.57
C PRO A 452 -29.43 -5.63 -30.93
N LEU A 453 -28.56 -5.06 -31.75
CA LEU A 453 -27.59 -4.04 -31.36
C LEU A 453 -28.34 -2.83 -30.79
N LEU A 454 -28.27 -2.66 -29.47
CA LEU A 454 -28.53 -1.39 -28.80
C LEU A 454 -27.24 -0.91 -28.14
N GLU A 455 -26.94 0.37 -28.34
CA GLU A 455 -25.64 1.01 -28.16
C GLU A 455 -25.13 1.05 -26.70
N HIS A 456 -25.92 0.61 -25.71
CA HIS A 456 -25.54 0.58 -24.31
C HIS A 456 -26.02 -0.70 -23.62
N GLY A 457 -25.08 -1.61 -23.36
CA GLY A 457 -25.33 -2.97 -22.86
C GLY A 457 -25.69 -3.04 -21.37
N PHE A 458 -26.95 -2.74 -21.05
CA PHE A 458 -27.60 -3.31 -19.88
C PHE A 458 -28.56 -4.42 -20.33
N PRO A 459 -28.66 -5.56 -19.62
CA PRO A 459 -29.72 -6.51 -19.88
C PRO A 459 -31.06 -5.86 -19.56
N THR A 460 -31.99 -5.91 -20.51
CA THR A 460 -33.39 -5.56 -20.25
C THR A 460 -33.94 -6.55 -19.24
N ILE A 461 -34.28 -6.09 -18.03
CA ILE A 461 -35.10 -6.88 -17.10
C ILE A 461 -36.50 -6.92 -17.71
N THR A 462 -36.79 -7.96 -18.49
CA THR A 462 -38.15 -8.28 -18.92
C THR A 462 -38.74 -9.23 -17.90
N ASP A 463 -39.82 -8.76 -17.29
CA ASP A 463 -40.80 -9.49 -16.48
C ASP A 463 -40.54 -9.56 -14.97
N GLU A 464 -40.67 -8.41 -14.30
CA GLU A 464 -41.54 -8.33 -13.13
C GLU A 464 -42.49 -7.14 -13.30
N LYS A 465 -43.80 -7.38 -13.17
CA LYS A 465 -44.79 -6.30 -13.09
C LYS A 465 -44.50 -5.50 -11.83
N ILE A 466 -43.91 -4.33 -12.00
CA ILE A 466 -43.71 -3.36 -10.91
C ILE A 466 -45.09 -2.86 -10.50
N ASP A 467 -45.51 -3.23 -9.30
CA ASP A 467 -46.63 -2.62 -8.60
C ASP A 467 -46.21 -1.20 -8.19
N ASN A 468 -46.97 -0.21 -8.66
CA ASN A 468 -46.65 1.21 -8.48
C ASN A 468 -47.45 1.85 -7.33
N ASP A 469 -48.11 1.07 -6.48
CA ASP A 469 -48.82 1.62 -5.33
C ASP A 469 -47.85 1.87 -4.16
N THR A 470 -47.50 3.15 -3.98
CA THR A 470 -46.58 3.63 -2.94
C THR A 470 -47.25 3.63 -1.57
N GLY A 471 -46.69 2.87 -0.61
CA GLY A 471 -47.06 2.96 0.80
C GLY A 471 -46.15 2.16 1.73
N GLU A 472 -45.12 2.85 2.25
CA GLU A 472 -44.29 2.50 3.42
C GLU A 472 -43.46 1.19 3.40
N THR A 473 -42.13 1.37 3.36
CA THR A 473 -41.07 0.44 3.80
C THR A 473 -40.83 -0.81 2.92
N ILE A 474 -39.70 -0.81 2.21
CA ILE A 474 -39.13 -2.05 1.65
C ILE A 474 -38.60 -2.90 2.80
N ILE A 475 -39.37 -3.88 3.25
CA ILE A 475 -38.91 -4.96 4.12
C ILE A 475 -38.49 -6.13 3.23
N LEU A 476 -37.18 -6.36 3.11
CA LEU A 476 -36.65 -7.58 2.50
C LEU A 476 -36.91 -8.77 3.43
N ARG A 477 -37.93 -9.59 3.13
CA ARG A 477 -38.12 -10.89 3.77
C ARG A 477 -37.24 -11.93 3.08
N LEU A 478 -36.23 -12.43 3.80
CA LEU A 478 -35.49 -13.63 3.39
C LEU A 478 -36.41 -14.87 3.49
N PRO A 479 -36.29 -15.83 2.57
CA PRO A 479 -37.14 -17.02 2.57
C PRO A 479 -36.89 -17.89 3.81
N THR A 480 -37.96 -18.25 4.51
CA THR A 480 -37.94 -19.21 5.60
C THR A 480 -37.77 -20.63 5.06
N ARG A 481 -36.89 -21.41 5.70
CA ARG A 481 -36.71 -22.85 5.47
C ARG A 481 -38.05 -23.59 5.56
N SER A 482 -38.36 -24.38 4.52
CA SER A 482 -39.26 -25.52 4.65
C SER A 482 -38.59 -26.57 5.56
N GLN A 483 -39.40 -27.12 6.47
CA GLN A 483 -39.02 -28.04 7.55
C GLN A 483 -38.34 -29.32 7.07
#